data_AF-A0A651HHY3-F1
#
_entry.id   AF-A0A651HHY3-F1
#
_cell.length_a   1.000
_cell.length_b   1.000
_cell.length_c   1.000
_cell.angle_alpha   90.00
_cell.angle_beta   90.00
_cell.angle_gamma   90.00
#
_symmetry.space_group_name_H-M   'P 1'
#
loop_
_entity.id
_entity.type
_entity.pdbx_description
1 polymer ?
#
loop_
_entity_poly.entity_id
_entity_poly.type
_entity_poly.pdbx_seq_one_letter_code
_entity_poly.pdbx_strand_id
1 'polypeptide(L)'
;MPSSLFHYTTGAVLLLTAAACCLMAETEIVPRQDISELMTEEEFQAAGLQKLSPEELAALNTWLYGYVEVERKVAAEKAVEEAVPSGERAFGLEQLPGRVAEIFRSTPEVIESRILGRFTGWEGNTVFRLENGQVWRQAEPGVFYLPRTDPVIRIEKGMLGAYFLRVDGQGTRVRVRRIE
;
A
#
# COMPACT_ATOMS: atom_id res chain seq x y z
N MET A 1 -7.43 53.14 27.59
CA MET A 1 -8.47 52.95 26.56
C MET A 1 -7.77 52.73 25.21
N PRO A 2 -8.29 51.84 24.35
CA PRO A 2 -7.58 50.70 23.73
C PRO A 2 -6.93 51.06 22.38
N SER A 3 -6.09 50.24 21.75
CA SER A 3 -6.58 49.10 20.93
C SER A 3 -5.44 48.14 20.56
N SER A 4 -5.76 46.87 20.73
CA SER A 4 -5.05 45.65 20.37
C SER A 4 -4.86 45.47 18.86
N LEU A 5 -3.69 44.96 18.44
CA LEU A 5 -3.56 44.05 17.30
C LEU A 5 -2.44 43.02 17.58
N PHE A 6 -2.83 41.75 17.54
CA PHE A 6 -2.01 40.56 17.65
C PHE A 6 -1.18 40.31 16.37
N HIS A 7 -0.03 39.60 16.46
CA HIS A 7 0.12 38.20 16.01
C HIS A 7 1.58 37.77 15.67
N TYR A 8 1.97 36.64 16.28
CA TYR A 8 2.82 35.54 15.78
C TYR A 8 4.27 35.76 15.35
N THR A 9 5.22 35.39 16.23
CA THR A 9 6.49 34.73 15.83
C THR A 9 6.97 33.76 16.92
N THR A 10 6.34 32.59 17.03
CA THR A 10 6.94 31.45 17.74
C THR A 10 6.58 30.19 16.98
N GLY A 11 7.56 29.51 16.39
CA GLY A 11 7.34 28.22 15.75
C GLY A 11 8.21 27.98 14.53
N ALA A 12 9.52 27.84 14.70
CA ALA A 12 10.40 27.40 13.63
C ALA A 12 11.59 26.56 14.15
N VAL A 13 11.37 25.69 15.14
CA VAL A 13 12.34 24.65 15.55
C VAL A 13 11.58 23.41 16.01
N LEU A 14 10.89 22.69 15.11
CA LEU A 14 10.38 21.35 15.43
C LEU A 14 9.94 20.53 14.20
N LEU A 15 10.75 20.47 13.15
CA LEU A 15 10.45 19.61 11.98
C LEU A 15 11.72 18.97 11.40
N LEU A 16 12.59 18.45 12.26
CA LEU A 16 13.75 17.63 11.85
C LEU A 16 13.89 16.33 12.65
N THR A 17 12.83 15.89 13.34
CA THR A 17 12.81 14.64 14.13
C THR A 17 11.68 13.69 13.70
N ALA A 18 11.37 13.63 12.40
CA ALA A 18 10.44 12.61 11.88
C ALA A 18 11.13 11.58 10.97
N ALA A 19 12.33 11.87 10.45
CA ALA A 19 13.05 10.97 9.55
C ALA A 19 13.87 9.88 10.25
N ALA A 20 14.01 9.93 11.58
CA ALA A 20 14.75 8.93 12.37
C ALA A 20 13.84 7.87 13.02
N CYS A 21 12.51 8.03 12.99
CA CYS A 21 11.59 7.15 13.73
C CYS A 21 11.12 5.91 12.94
N CYS A 22 11.49 5.78 11.66
CA CYS A 22 11.05 4.66 10.81
C CYS A 22 12.11 3.57 10.55
N LEU A 23 13.27 3.62 11.19
CA LEU A 23 14.30 2.57 11.07
C LEU A 23 14.45 1.70 12.32
N MET A 24 13.55 1.83 13.29
CA MET A 24 13.47 0.95 14.46
C MET A 24 12.11 0.26 14.44
N ALA A 25 11.83 -0.50 13.39
CA ALA A 25 10.98 -1.67 13.59
C ALA A 25 11.84 -2.69 14.35
N GLU A 26 12.07 -2.41 15.63
CA GLU A 26 12.53 -3.44 16.55
C GLU A 26 11.53 -4.58 16.39
N THR A 27 12.02 -5.75 16.01
CA THR A 27 11.31 -7.00 16.23
C THR A 27 11.03 -7.07 17.72
N GLU A 28 9.89 -6.56 18.16
CA GLU A 28 9.36 -6.83 19.49
C GLU A 28 9.19 -8.34 19.56
N ILE A 29 10.16 -8.97 20.22
CA ILE A 29 10.08 -10.33 20.72
C ILE A 29 9.02 -10.24 21.81
N VAL A 30 7.74 -10.38 21.42
CA VAL A 30 6.64 -10.55 22.38
C VAL A 30 7.06 -11.70 23.29
N PRO A 31 7.22 -11.47 24.59
CA PRO A 31 7.68 -12.50 25.50
C PRO A 31 6.71 -13.68 25.40
N ARG A 32 7.28 -14.87 25.40
CA ARG A 32 6.54 -16.12 25.34
C ARG A 32 5.70 -16.22 26.62
N GLN A 33 4.38 -16.01 26.52
CA GLN A 33 3.47 -15.96 27.67
C GLN A 33 2.80 -17.31 27.89
N ASP A 34 2.87 -17.81 29.12
CA ASP A 34 2.18 -19.05 29.50
C ASP A 34 0.66 -18.86 29.43
N ILE A 35 -0.08 -19.95 29.18
CA ILE A 35 -1.54 -19.88 28.99
C ILE A 35 -2.28 -19.29 30.20
N SER A 36 -1.74 -19.46 31.41
CA SER A 36 -2.27 -18.91 32.66
C SER A 36 -2.12 -17.39 32.78
N GLU A 37 -1.22 -16.77 32.03
CA GLU A 37 -1.04 -15.30 32.00
C GLU A 37 -1.94 -14.64 30.94
N LEU A 38 -2.44 -15.42 29.98
CA LEU A 38 -3.24 -14.95 28.85
C LEU A 38 -4.75 -14.94 29.12
N MET A 39 -5.20 -15.59 30.19
CA MET A 39 -6.61 -15.67 30.56
C MET A 39 -6.80 -15.38 32.05
N THR A 40 -8.02 -15.03 32.43
CA THR A 40 -8.37 -14.87 33.85
C THR A 40 -8.37 -16.20 34.58
N GLU A 41 -8.22 -16.16 35.91
CA GLU A 41 -8.29 -17.37 36.75
C GLU A 41 -9.64 -18.08 36.57
N GLU A 42 -10.73 -17.33 36.44
CA GLU A 42 -12.06 -17.88 36.20
C GLU A 42 -12.14 -18.64 34.87
N GLU A 43 -11.53 -18.10 33.81
CA GLU A 43 -11.46 -18.77 32.50
C GLU A 43 -10.58 -20.01 32.55
N PHE A 44 -9.46 -19.96 33.28
CA PHE A 44 -8.56 -21.10 33.49
C PHE A 44 -9.26 -22.25 34.23
N GLN A 45 -10.01 -21.92 35.29
CA GLN A 45 -10.81 -22.86 36.07
C GLN A 45 -11.99 -23.42 35.26
N ALA A 46 -12.67 -22.58 34.48
CA ALA A 46 -13.78 -22.98 33.62
C ALA A 46 -13.32 -23.88 32.46
N ALA A 47 -12.13 -23.63 31.91
CA ALA A 47 -11.49 -24.47 30.90
C ALA A 47 -10.99 -25.82 31.45
N GLY A 48 -10.99 -26.01 32.77
CA GLY A 48 -10.55 -27.26 33.40
C GLY A 48 -9.04 -27.44 33.46
N LEU A 49 -8.27 -26.38 33.16
CA LEU A 49 -6.80 -26.42 33.08
C LEU A 49 -6.13 -26.58 34.45
N GLN A 50 -6.81 -26.22 35.53
CA GLN A 50 -6.36 -26.43 36.92
C GLN A 50 -6.21 -27.91 37.30
N LYS A 51 -6.79 -28.82 36.51
CA LYS A 51 -6.72 -30.27 36.74
C LYS A 51 -5.45 -30.90 36.15
N LEU A 52 -4.75 -30.17 35.28
CA LEU A 52 -3.52 -30.62 34.65
C LEU A 52 -2.37 -30.60 35.66
N SER A 53 -1.48 -31.58 35.57
CA SER A 53 -0.23 -31.54 36.33
C SER A 53 0.69 -30.42 35.81
N PRO A 54 1.67 -29.97 36.61
CA PRO A 54 2.66 -29.00 36.14
C PRO A 54 3.39 -29.44 34.86
N GLU A 55 3.66 -30.74 34.71
CA GLU A 55 4.32 -31.31 33.53
C GLU A 55 3.40 -31.28 32.31
N GLU A 56 2.12 -31.60 32.48
CA GLU A 56 1.12 -31.56 31.41
C GLU A 56 0.88 -30.11 30.94
N LEU A 57 0.82 -29.17 31.87
CA LEU A 57 0.68 -27.75 31.57
C LEU A 57 1.92 -27.19 30.85
N ALA A 58 3.12 -27.61 31.25
CA ALA A 58 4.36 -27.26 30.55
C ALA A 58 4.41 -27.83 29.12
N ALA A 59 3.91 -29.06 28.93
CA ALA A 59 3.79 -29.65 27.60
C ALA A 59 2.79 -28.88 26.73
N LEU A 60 1.66 -28.45 27.30
CA LEU A 60 0.65 -27.63 26.62
C LEU A 60 1.22 -26.26 26.20
N ASN A 61 1.89 -25.56 27.11
CA ASN A 61 2.55 -24.28 26.81
C ASN A 61 3.59 -24.46 25.70
N THR A 62 4.41 -25.52 25.77
CA THR A 62 5.42 -25.82 24.74
C THR A 62 4.79 -26.03 23.36
N TRP A 63 3.70 -26.80 23.28
CA TRP A 63 2.96 -26.98 22.03
C TRP A 63 2.36 -25.67 21.52
N LEU A 64 1.76 -24.87 22.40
CA LEU A 64 1.15 -23.58 22.05
C LEU A 64 2.17 -22.62 21.44
N TYR A 65 3.39 -22.59 21.98
CA TYR A 65 4.47 -21.76 21.45
C TYR A 65 4.83 -22.12 20.01
N GLY A 66 4.92 -23.42 19.71
CA GLY A 66 5.15 -23.88 18.34
C GLY A 66 4.00 -23.51 17.41
N TYR A 67 2.76 -23.67 17.87
CA TYR A 67 1.57 -23.33 17.09
C TYR A 67 1.51 -21.83 16.76
N VAL A 68 1.66 -20.95 17.76
CA VAL A 68 1.65 -19.49 17.59
C VAL A 68 2.79 -19.03 16.68
N GLU A 69 3.97 -19.63 16.78
CA GLU A 69 5.08 -19.31 15.89
C GLU A 69 4.77 -19.66 14.43
N VAL A 70 4.15 -20.82 14.18
CA VAL A 70 3.70 -21.22 12.83
C VAL A 70 2.63 -20.27 12.31
N GLU A 71 1.58 -19.98 13.09
CA GLU A 71 0.53 -19.04 12.70
C GLU A 71 1.10 -17.64 12.41
N ARG A 72 2.06 -17.17 13.22
CA ARG A 72 2.74 -15.89 12.99
C ARG A 72 3.55 -15.91 11.69
N LYS A 73 4.26 -17.00 11.38
CA LYS A 73 5.00 -17.14 10.11
C LYS A 73 4.04 -17.13 8.92
N VAL A 74 2.97 -17.90 8.98
CA VAL A 74 1.93 -17.92 7.94
C VAL A 74 1.30 -16.55 7.75
N ALA A 75 0.97 -15.86 8.85
CA ALA A 75 0.43 -14.51 8.81
C ALA A 75 1.43 -13.50 8.23
N ALA A 76 2.72 -13.61 8.57
CA ALA A 76 3.77 -12.75 8.02
C ALA A 76 3.98 -13.00 6.52
N GLU A 77 4.04 -14.25 6.09
CA GLU A 77 4.13 -14.62 4.67
C GLU A 77 2.93 -14.10 3.89
N LYS A 78 1.71 -14.27 4.41
CA LYS A 78 0.50 -13.71 3.81
C LYS A 78 0.53 -12.18 3.76
N ALA A 79 0.97 -11.52 4.83
CA ALA A 79 1.09 -10.06 4.86
C ALA A 79 2.10 -9.55 3.82
N VAL A 80 3.23 -10.24 3.66
CA VAL A 80 4.20 -9.95 2.59
C VAL A 80 3.57 -10.19 1.22
N GLU A 81 2.82 -11.28 1.05
CA GLU A 81 2.12 -11.59 -0.19
C GLU A 81 1.12 -10.49 -0.58
N GLU A 82 0.31 -10.02 0.37
CA GLU A 82 -0.67 -8.96 0.17
C GLU A 82 -0.02 -7.58 -0.06
N ALA A 83 1.11 -7.32 0.59
CA ALA A 83 1.85 -6.07 0.49
C ALA A 83 2.59 -5.93 -0.85
N VAL A 84 3.03 -7.05 -1.45
CA VAL A 84 3.64 -7.05 -2.79
C VAL A 84 2.55 -6.77 -3.83
N PRO A 85 2.57 -5.60 -4.50
CA PRO A 85 1.60 -5.31 -5.54
C PRO A 85 1.74 -6.33 -6.67
N SER A 86 0.61 -6.78 -7.19
CA SER A 86 0.52 -7.74 -8.31
C SER A 86 -0.60 -7.33 -9.27
N GLY A 87 -0.63 -7.93 -10.46
CA GLY A 87 -1.66 -7.67 -11.46
C GLY A 87 -1.72 -6.19 -11.85
N GLU A 88 -2.94 -5.64 -11.94
CA GLU A 88 -3.14 -4.23 -12.28
C GLU A 88 -2.51 -3.27 -11.27
N ARG A 89 -2.53 -3.59 -9.96
CA ARG A 89 -1.94 -2.71 -8.93
C ARG A 89 -0.44 -2.49 -9.15
N ALA A 90 0.25 -3.51 -9.65
CA ALA A 90 1.67 -3.43 -10.00
C ALA A 90 1.96 -2.79 -11.37
N PHE A 91 0.95 -2.61 -12.21
CA PHE A 91 1.14 -2.11 -13.57
C PHE A 91 1.76 -0.70 -13.57
N GLY A 92 2.95 -0.55 -14.16
CA GLY A 92 3.68 0.72 -14.21
C GLY A 92 4.39 1.13 -12.93
N LEU A 93 4.37 0.33 -11.86
CA LEU A 93 5.09 0.68 -10.62
C LEU A 93 6.60 0.76 -10.80
N GLU A 94 7.16 0.02 -11.75
CA GLU A 94 8.59 0.06 -12.07
C GLU A 94 9.07 1.42 -12.61
N GLN A 95 8.15 2.31 -13.00
CA GLN A 95 8.48 3.67 -13.41
C GLN A 95 8.70 4.61 -12.22
N LEU A 96 8.33 4.20 -11.00
CA LEU A 96 8.51 5.00 -9.79
C LEU A 96 9.92 4.78 -9.20
N PRO A 97 10.57 5.84 -8.67
CA PRO A 97 11.89 5.72 -8.07
C PRO A 97 11.85 4.79 -6.85
N GLY A 98 12.88 3.95 -6.71
CA GLY A 98 13.01 3.01 -5.58
C GLY A 98 12.12 1.77 -5.68
N ARG A 99 11.41 1.57 -6.79
CA ARG A 99 10.65 0.34 -7.06
C ARG A 99 11.50 -0.62 -7.90
N VAL A 100 11.72 -1.83 -7.40
CA VAL A 100 12.43 -2.89 -8.12
C VAL A 100 11.41 -3.73 -8.88
N ALA A 101 11.48 -3.71 -10.21
CA ALA A 101 10.55 -4.42 -11.10
C ALA A 101 10.45 -5.93 -10.79
N GLU A 102 11.55 -6.51 -10.30
CA GLU A 102 11.71 -7.92 -9.94
C GLU A 102 10.87 -8.37 -8.74
N ILE A 103 10.35 -7.42 -7.94
CA ILE A 103 9.47 -7.71 -6.79
C ILE A 103 8.02 -7.92 -7.27
N PHE A 104 7.65 -7.42 -8.45
CA PHE A 104 6.27 -7.45 -8.92
C PHE A 104 5.94 -8.78 -9.58
N ARG A 105 5.11 -9.57 -8.89
CA ARG A 105 4.52 -10.78 -9.46
C ARG A 105 3.55 -10.38 -10.57
N SER A 106 3.80 -10.87 -11.78
CA SER A 106 2.89 -10.89 -12.94
C SER A 106 2.07 -9.62 -13.15
N THR A 107 2.55 -8.73 -14.01
CA THR A 107 1.80 -7.55 -14.45
C THR A 107 1.20 -7.80 -15.84
N PRO A 108 -0.06 -7.42 -16.09
CA PRO A 108 -0.64 -7.58 -17.42
C PRO A 108 0.08 -6.70 -18.44
N GLU A 109 -0.08 -7.00 -19.74
CA GLU A 109 0.41 -6.15 -20.83
C GLU A 109 -0.48 -4.91 -21.05
N VAL A 110 -1.71 -4.96 -20.56
CA VAL A 110 -2.72 -3.93 -20.71
C VAL A 110 -3.59 -3.84 -19.47
N ILE A 111 -3.98 -2.62 -19.11
CA ILE A 111 -5.05 -2.38 -18.14
C ILE A 111 -6.17 -1.56 -18.79
N GLU A 112 -7.40 -1.82 -18.35
CA GLU A 112 -8.57 -1.01 -18.70
C GLU A 112 -9.09 -0.35 -17.43
N SER A 113 -9.37 0.95 -17.51
CA SER A 113 -9.83 1.72 -16.36
C SER A 113 -10.63 2.92 -16.82
N ARG A 114 -11.05 3.76 -15.88
CA ARG A 114 -11.79 4.98 -16.13
C ARG A 114 -11.06 6.18 -15.56
N ILE A 115 -10.99 7.27 -16.32
CA ILE A 115 -10.54 8.55 -15.77
C ILE A 115 -11.65 9.08 -14.85
N LEU A 116 -11.31 9.56 -13.66
CA LEU A 116 -12.27 10.15 -12.74
C LEU A 116 -12.65 11.58 -13.14
N GLY A 117 -13.95 11.83 -13.26
CA GLY A 117 -14.55 13.14 -13.47
C GLY A 117 -14.53 13.63 -14.92
N ARG A 118 -14.42 14.95 -15.06
CA ARG A 118 -14.44 15.63 -16.36
C ARG A 118 -13.08 15.48 -17.04
N PHE A 119 -13.10 14.92 -18.25
CA PHE A 119 -11.95 14.81 -19.13
C PHE A 119 -12.16 15.72 -20.35
N THR A 120 -11.20 16.60 -20.65
CA THR A 120 -11.26 17.50 -21.82
C THR A 120 -10.33 17.06 -22.95
N GLY A 121 -9.47 16.09 -22.70
CA GLY A 121 -8.35 15.77 -23.57
C GLY A 121 -7.01 15.87 -22.83
N TRP A 122 -5.92 16.04 -23.59
CA TRP A 122 -4.59 16.26 -23.04
C TRP A 122 -3.83 17.35 -23.80
N GLU A 123 -2.85 17.99 -23.14
CA GLU A 123 -2.21 19.22 -23.63
C GLU A 123 -0.69 19.33 -23.38
N GLY A 124 -0.02 18.22 -23.04
CA GLY A 124 1.44 18.13 -22.89
C GLY A 124 1.90 17.77 -21.48
N ASN A 125 1.09 18.05 -20.47
CA ASN A 125 1.40 17.84 -19.04
C ASN A 125 0.21 17.25 -18.27
N THR A 126 -0.80 16.75 -18.97
CA THR A 126 -2.06 16.30 -18.38
C THR A 126 -1.85 15.13 -17.42
N VAL A 127 -2.57 15.20 -16.29
CA VAL A 127 -2.58 14.17 -15.24
C VAL A 127 -3.91 13.42 -15.31
N PHE A 128 -3.82 12.10 -15.40
CA PHE A 128 -4.94 11.18 -15.48
C PHE A 128 -5.05 10.45 -14.14
N ARG A 129 -6.11 10.74 -13.38
CA ARG A 129 -6.47 10.01 -12.16
C ARG A 129 -7.45 8.91 -12.52
N LEU A 130 -7.10 7.67 -12.24
CA LEU A 130 -7.89 6.51 -12.61
C LEU A 130 -8.76 6.04 -11.44
N GLU A 131 -9.88 5.38 -11.74
CA GLU A 131 -10.79 4.82 -10.73
C GLU A 131 -10.14 3.73 -9.86
N ASN A 132 -9.11 3.05 -10.38
CA ASN A 132 -8.32 2.07 -9.63
C ASN A 132 -7.26 2.71 -8.69
N GLY A 133 -7.28 4.04 -8.55
CA GLY A 133 -6.39 4.81 -7.67
C GLY A 133 -5.03 5.16 -8.27
N GLN A 134 -4.70 4.67 -9.47
CA GLN A 134 -3.42 5.01 -10.12
C GLN A 134 -3.44 6.43 -10.68
N VAL A 135 -2.26 7.07 -10.68
CA VAL A 135 -2.10 8.38 -11.30
C VAL A 135 -1.01 8.33 -12.37
N TRP A 136 -1.40 8.72 -13.57
CA TRP A 136 -0.55 8.75 -14.75
C TRP A 136 -0.40 10.18 -15.25
N ARG A 137 0.75 10.51 -15.82
CA ARG A 137 1.02 11.82 -16.42
C ARG A 137 1.52 11.65 -17.83
N GLN A 138 1.07 12.52 -18.72
CA GLN A 138 1.60 12.64 -20.08
C GLN A 138 3.13 12.80 -20.06
N ALA A 139 3.80 12.03 -20.92
CA ALA A 139 5.26 11.94 -20.99
C ALA A 139 5.84 12.46 -22.32
N GLU A 140 4.99 12.89 -23.26
CA GLU A 140 5.39 13.47 -24.53
C GLU A 140 4.54 14.71 -24.86
N PRO A 141 5.08 15.69 -25.61
CA PRO A 141 4.27 16.80 -26.13
C PRO A 141 3.14 16.28 -27.01
N GLY A 142 1.96 16.90 -26.92
CA GLY A 142 0.83 16.54 -27.76
C GLY A 142 -0.47 17.12 -27.22
N VAL A 143 -1.33 17.53 -28.14
CA VAL A 143 -2.66 18.05 -27.82
C VAL A 143 -3.72 17.17 -28.47
N PHE A 144 -4.73 16.80 -27.69
CA PHE A 144 -5.91 16.10 -28.15
C PHE A 144 -7.10 16.64 -27.38
N TYR A 145 -8.21 16.91 -28.05
CA TYR A 145 -9.41 17.45 -27.41
C TYR A 145 -10.56 16.46 -27.56
N LEU A 146 -11.08 16.00 -26.43
CA LEU A 146 -12.22 15.09 -26.38
C LEU A 146 -12.96 15.23 -25.05
N PRO A 147 -13.88 16.21 -24.94
CA PRO A 147 -14.72 16.36 -23.76
C PRO A 147 -15.59 15.14 -23.49
N ARG A 148 -15.37 14.48 -22.35
CA ARG A 148 -16.15 13.33 -21.86
C ARG A 148 -16.22 13.40 -20.33
N THR A 149 -17.22 12.76 -19.77
CA THR A 149 -17.29 12.50 -18.33
C THR A 149 -16.99 11.02 -18.11
N ASP A 150 -16.11 10.76 -17.16
CA ASP A 150 -15.61 9.45 -16.78
C ASP A 150 -15.32 8.50 -17.97
N PRO A 151 -14.45 8.89 -18.94
CA PRO A 151 -14.19 8.05 -20.11
C PRO A 151 -13.44 6.77 -19.75
N VAL A 152 -13.79 5.68 -20.42
CA VAL A 152 -13.02 4.42 -20.39
C VAL A 152 -11.73 4.63 -21.16
N ILE A 153 -10.63 4.18 -20.58
CA ILE A 153 -9.29 4.25 -21.15
C ILE A 153 -8.62 2.89 -21.08
N ARG A 154 -7.61 2.71 -21.93
CA ARG A 154 -6.72 1.58 -21.94
C ARG A 154 -5.28 2.08 -21.84
N ILE A 155 -4.50 1.48 -20.96
CA ILE A 155 -3.05 1.71 -20.90
C ILE A 155 -2.33 0.43 -21.29
N GLU A 156 -1.50 0.52 -22.33
CA GLU A 156 -0.77 -0.61 -22.92
C GLU A 156 0.73 -0.43 -22.68
N LYS A 157 1.40 -1.53 -22.31
CA LYS A 157 2.86 -1.58 -22.29
C LYS A 157 3.40 -1.58 -23.71
N GLY A 158 4.43 -0.77 -23.92
CA GLY A 158 5.21 -0.71 -25.16
C GLY A 158 6.64 -1.18 -24.94
N MET A 159 7.43 -1.06 -26.00
CA MET A 159 8.85 -1.37 -25.94
C MET A 159 9.60 -0.43 -24.99
N LEU A 160 10.70 -0.91 -24.42
CA LEU A 160 11.62 -0.13 -23.56
C LEU A 160 10.91 0.49 -22.33
N GLY A 161 9.92 -0.17 -21.76
CA GLY A 161 9.19 0.31 -20.58
C GLY A 161 8.33 1.56 -20.83
N ALA A 162 7.99 1.84 -22.09
CA ALA A 162 7.04 2.88 -22.43
C ALA A 162 5.61 2.41 -22.13
N TYR A 163 4.74 3.35 -21.77
CA TYR A 163 3.33 3.10 -21.55
C TYR A 163 2.52 4.07 -22.39
N PHE A 164 1.43 3.59 -22.98
CA PHE A 164 0.58 4.39 -23.86
C PHE A 164 -0.85 4.36 -23.39
N LEU A 165 -1.44 5.55 -23.18
CA LEU A 165 -2.84 5.71 -22.85
C LEU A 165 -3.65 6.02 -24.12
N ARG A 166 -4.81 5.39 -24.25
CA ARG A 166 -5.80 5.67 -25.28
C ARG A 166 -7.19 5.71 -24.65
N VAL A 167 -8.04 6.62 -25.15
CA VAL A 167 -9.47 6.64 -24.81
C VAL A 167 -10.21 5.62 -25.66
N ASP A 168 -11.10 4.84 -25.07
CA ASP A 168 -11.84 3.80 -25.79
C ASP A 168 -12.61 4.38 -26.99
N GLY A 169 -12.61 3.63 -28.09
CA GLY A 169 -13.17 4.08 -29.38
C GLY A 169 -12.40 5.20 -30.08
N GLN A 170 -11.21 5.61 -29.61
CA GLN A 170 -10.36 6.61 -30.26
C GLN A 170 -9.06 6.01 -30.80
N GLY A 171 -8.62 6.42 -31.99
CA GLY A 171 -7.35 5.95 -32.56
C GLY A 171 -6.12 6.58 -31.90
N THR A 172 -6.26 7.82 -31.42
CA THR A 172 -5.17 8.62 -30.83
C THR A 172 -4.73 8.05 -29.48
N ARG A 173 -3.42 7.90 -29.31
CA ARG A 173 -2.79 7.51 -28.05
C ARG A 173 -1.74 8.53 -27.63
N VAL A 174 -1.36 8.53 -26.37
CA VAL A 174 -0.30 9.38 -25.82
C VAL A 174 0.61 8.60 -24.89
N ARG A 175 1.91 8.84 -24.95
CA ARG A 175 2.86 8.25 -23.99
C ARG A 175 2.60 8.81 -22.59
N VAL A 176 2.55 7.92 -21.61
CA VAL A 176 2.32 8.26 -20.20
C VAL A 176 3.40 7.65 -19.31
N ARG A 177 3.53 8.23 -18.12
CA ARG A 177 4.33 7.69 -17.02
C ARG A 177 3.50 7.64 -15.75
N ARG A 178 3.62 6.56 -14.98
CA ARG A 178 3.02 6.46 -13.66
C ARG A 178 3.74 7.42 -12.71
N ILE A 179 2.98 8.09 -11.87
CA ILE A 179 3.51 9.01 -10.85
C ILE A 179 3.03 8.66 -9.42
N GLU A 180 1.98 7.85 -9.29
CA GLU A 180 1.46 7.28 -8.03
C GLU A 180 0.95 5.85 -8.26
#